data_AF-A0A7S4W1R7-F1
#
_entry.id   AF-A0A7S4W1R7-F1
#
_cell.length_a   1.000
_cell.length_b   1.000
_cell.length_c   1.000
_cell.angle_alpha   90.00
_cell.angle_beta   90.00
_cell.angle_gamma   90.00
#
_symmetry.space_group_name_H-M   'P 1'
#
loop_
_entity.id
_entity.type
_entity.pdbx_description
1 polymer ?
#
loop_
_entity_poly.entity_id
_entity_poly.type
_entity_poly.pdbx_seq_one_letter_code
_entity_poly.pdbx_strand_id
1 'polypeptide(L)'
;IFAHAKVYRDKLRAYATLIKALGAQHKLQDATDMGFGVLSQLGVQCQSSLPDTSAVLRDLMALKSSLEKLSDVELLNSREMVNSDMVTAMSFLQPLLLYNFLSNGEVLLKIVFHMLYLTLKYGICEESCCCLSSLSAVICRMKDYDASERIGQLAILLLEKFQSRKYISYVHCCVFGVIRGWTRHIKMSIEPLLSAHQIGMQT
;
A
#
# COMPACT_ATOMS: atom_id res chain seq x y z
N ILE A 1 6.12 -12.20 -24.70
CA ILE A 1 5.77 -12.64 -23.32
C ILE A 1 4.39 -13.32 -23.25
N PHE A 2 3.31 -12.75 -23.79
CA PHE A 2 1.98 -13.38 -23.71
C PHE A 2 1.71 -14.54 -24.69
N ALA A 3 2.61 -14.80 -25.65
CA ALA A 3 2.42 -15.80 -26.71
C ALA A 3 2.27 -17.26 -26.20
N HIS A 4 2.66 -17.54 -24.95
CA HIS A 4 2.56 -18.87 -24.33
C HIS A 4 1.57 -18.93 -23.16
N ALA A 5 0.80 -17.86 -22.89
CA ALA A 5 -0.15 -17.84 -21.78
C ALA A 5 -1.41 -18.64 -22.14
N LYS A 6 -1.61 -19.79 -21.51
CA LYS A 6 -2.76 -20.67 -21.76
C LYS A 6 -3.92 -20.40 -20.78
N VAL A 7 -3.63 -19.85 -19.61
CA VAL A 7 -4.62 -19.53 -18.56
C VAL A 7 -4.50 -18.06 -18.14
N TYR A 8 -5.62 -17.43 -17.73
CA TYR A 8 -5.65 -16.04 -17.25
C TYR A 8 -4.61 -15.77 -16.13
N ARG A 9 -4.40 -16.76 -15.24
CA ARG A 9 -3.37 -16.70 -14.19
C ARG A 9 -1.93 -16.62 -14.72
N ASP A 10 -1.64 -17.20 -15.89
CA ASP A 10 -0.31 -17.09 -16.51
C ASP A 10 -0.03 -15.65 -16.97
N LYS A 11 -1.08 -14.96 -17.44
CA LYS A 11 -0.99 -13.54 -17.81
C LYS A 11 -0.70 -12.67 -16.60
N LEU A 12 -1.33 -12.94 -15.44
CA LEU A 12 -1.08 -12.19 -14.20
C LEU A 12 0.39 -12.27 -13.76
N ARG A 13 1.00 -13.46 -13.81
CA ARG A 13 2.44 -13.61 -13.50
C ARG A 13 3.32 -12.81 -14.46
N ALA A 14 3.00 -12.84 -15.76
CA ALA A 14 3.69 -12.05 -16.77
C ALA A 14 3.56 -10.54 -16.53
N TYR A 15 2.36 -10.06 -16.22
CA TYR A 15 2.12 -8.66 -15.90
C TYR A 15 2.88 -8.21 -14.64
N ALA A 16 2.88 -9.01 -13.57
CA ALA A 16 3.61 -8.68 -12.35
C ALA A 16 5.12 -8.48 -12.62
N THR A 17 5.72 -9.35 -13.44
CA THR A 17 7.13 -9.21 -13.85
C THR A 17 7.34 -7.97 -14.73
N LEU A 18 6.44 -7.70 -15.67
CA LEU A 18 6.53 -6.53 -16.55
C LEU A 18 6.44 -5.21 -15.78
N ILE A 19 5.50 -5.10 -14.83
CA ILE A 19 5.35 -3.90 -13.99
C ILE A 19 6.62 -3.64 -13.18
N LYS A 20 7.21 -4.69 -12.58
CA LYS A 20 8.49 -4.57 -11.86
C LYS A 20 9.64 -4.16 -12.79
N ALA A 21 9.69 -4.71 -14.00
CA ALA A 21 10.71 -4.36 -14.99
C ALA A 21 10.58 -2.91 -15.46
N LEU A 22 9.35 -2.41 -15.65
CA LEU A 22 9.09 -1.00 -15.95
C LEU A 22 9.53 -0.10 -14.79
N GLY A 23 9.22 -0.49 -13.55
CA GLY A 23 9.69 0.19 -12.35
C GLY A 23 11.22 0.27 -12.28
N ALA A 24 11.92 -0.83 -12.56
CA ALA A 24 13.39 -0.88 -12.60
C ALA A 24 13.99 0.00 -13.71
N GLN A 25 13.28 0.18 -14.82
CA GLN A 25 13.64 1.10 -15.91
C GLN A 25 13.22 2.56 -15.63
N HIS A 26 12.70 2.85 -14.43
CA HIS A 26 12.16 4.15 -14.05
C HIS A 26 10.99 4.64 -14.93
N LYS A 27 10.31 3.72 -15.63
CA LYS A 27 9.10 3.98 -16.42
C LYS A 27 7.86 3.87 -15.54
N LEU A 28 7.78 4.74 -14.54
CA LEU A 28 6.81 4.65 -13.43
C LEU A 28 5.36 4.85 -13.88
N GLN A 29 5.14 5.74 -14.86
CA GLN A 29 3.81 5.98 -15.42
C GLN A 29 3.32 4.75 -16.18
N ASP A 30 4.14 4.19 -17.09
CA ASP A 30 3.82 2.95 -17.82
C ASP A 30 3.51 1.78 -16.87
N ALA A 31 4.28 1.65 -15.78
CA ALA A 31 4.05 0.63 -14.75
C ALA A 31 2.69 0.82 -14.06
N THR A 32 2.33 2.07 -13.77
CA THR A 32 1.06 2.45 -13.14
C THR A 32 -0.13 2.17 -14.07
N ASP A 33 -0.05 2.60 -15.33
CA ASP A 33 -1.11 2.41 -16.31
C ASP A 33 -1.32 0.91 -16.60
N MET A 34 -0.24 0.14 -16.69
CA MET A 34 -0.32 -1.31 -16.80
C MET A 34 -0.97 -1.95 -15.57
N GLY A 35 -0.59 -1.54 -14.37
CA GLY A 35 -1.18 -2.02 -13.13
C GLY A 35 -2.68 -1.75 -13.04
N PHE A 36 -3.12 -0.54 -13.37
CA PHE A 36 -4.54 -0.17 -13.42
C PHE A 36 -5.33 -0.93 -14.48
N GLY A 37 -4.71 -1.19 -15.64
CA GLY A 37 -5.28 -2.06 -16.67
C GLY A 37 -5.51 -3.49 -16.18
N VAL A 38 -4.59 -4.06 -15.37
CA VAL A 38 -4.76 -5.39 -14.77
C VAL A 38 -5.85 -5.38 -13.68
N LEU A 39 -5.88 -4.36 -12.82
CA LEU A 39 -6.90 -4.23 -11.77
C LEU A 39 -8.32 -4.19 -12.35
N SER A 40 -8.50 -3.49 -13.47
CA SER A 40 -9.79 -3.44 -14.17
C SER A 40 -10.26 -4.83 -14.61
N GLN A 41 -9.34 -5.71 -15.02
CA GLN A 41 -9.66 -7.10 -15.38
C GLN A 41 -10.00 -7.97 -14.15
N LEU A 42 -9.51 -7.59 -12.96
CA LEU A 42 -9.86 -8.21 -11.68
C LEU A 42 -11.14 -7.64 -11.05
N GLY A 43 -11.87 -6.77 -11.76
CA GLY A 43 -13.08 -6.13 -11.27
C GLY A 43 -12.84 -4.98 -10.29
N VAL A 44 -11.58 -4.55 -10.11
CA VAL A 44 -11.22 -3.37 -9.31
C VAL A 44 -11.08 -2.19 -10.26
N GLN A 45 -12.08 -1.32 -10.26
CA GLN A 45 -12.16 -0.16 -11.16
C GLN A 45 -11.23 0.98 -10.71
N CYS A 46 -9.92 0.77 -10.85
CA CYS A 46 -8.92 1.82 -10.73
C CYS A 46 -8.82 2.55 -12.07
N GLN A 47 -9.68 3.53 -12.34
CA GLN A 47 -9.49 4.36 -13.53
C GLN A 47 -8.28 5.28 -13.30
N SER A 48 -7.31 5.26 -14.22
CA SER A 48 -6.24 6.27 -14.28
C SER A 48 -6.84 7.69 -14.34
N SER A 49 -7.94 7.84 -15.08
CA SER A 49 -8.71 9.08 -15.27
C SER A 49 -10.03 9.10 -14.48
N LEU A 50 -9.99 9.05 -13.14
CA LEU A 50 -11.15 9.45 -12.31
C LEU A 50 -11.10 10.96 -11.98
N PRO A 51 -12.27 11.63 -11.90
CA PRO A 51 -12.38 13.08 -11.84
C PRO A 51 -12.09 13.59 -10.42
N ASP A 52 -11.34 14.69 -10.36
CA ASP A 52 -11.09 15.50 -9.17
C ASP A 52 -10.47 14.75 -7.97
N THR A 53 -9.17 14.95 -7.77
CA THR A 53 -8.38 14.51 -6.60
C THR A 53 -9.09 14.82 -5.27
N SER A 54 -9.90 15.88 -5.21
CA SER A 54 -10.67 16.24 -4.03
C SER A 54 -11.73 15.19 -3.67
N ALA A 55 -12.36 14.54 -4.66
CA ALA A 55 -13.36 13.49 -4.43
C ALA A 55 -12.72 12.23 -3.84
N VAL A 56 -11.61 11.79 -4.43
CA VAL A 56 -10.84 10.64 -3.94
C VAL A 56 -10.37 10.88 -2.50
N LEU A 57 -9.90 12.09 -2.20
CA LEU A 57 -9.47 12.43 -0.84
C LEU A 57 -10.66 12.39 0.14
N ARG A 58 -11.83 12.93 -0.23
CA ARG A 58 -13.04 12.86 0.62
C ARG A 58 -13.44 11.42 0.91
N ASP A 59 -13.46 10.57 -0.10
CA ASP A 59 -13.85 9.16 0.05
C ASP A 59 -12.82 8.39 0.88
N LEU A 60 -11.53 8.69 0.70
CA LEU A 60 -10.46 8.14 1.53
C LEU A 60 -10.63 8.55 3.00
N MET A 61 -11.01 9.81 3.28
CA MET A 61 -11.28 10.27 4.64
C MET A 61 -12.51 9.59 5.26
N ALA A 62 -13.53 9.31 4.46
CA ALA A 62 -14.68 8.53 4.92
C ALA A 62 -14.30 7.09 5.30
N LEU A 63 -13.41 6.45 4.52
CA LEU A 63 -12.84 5.14 4.87
C LEU A 63 -11.93 5.21 6.09
N LYS A 64 -11.10 6.25 6.23
CA LYS A 64 -10.30 6.52 7.44
C LYS A 64 -11.20 6.61 8.67
N SER A 65 -12.30 7.36 8.61
CA SER A 65 -13.24 7.46 9.72
C SER A 65 -13.87 6.11 10.07
N SER A 66 -14.11 5.25 9.08
CA SER A 66 -14.58 3.89 9.33
C SER A 66 -13.52 3.02 10.01
N LEU A 67 -12.25 3.19 9.65
CA LEU A 67 -11.11 2.55 10.31
C LEU A 67 -10.96 3.04 11.76
N GLU A 68 -11.16 4.33 12.02
CA GLU A 68 -11.02 4.93 13.36
C GLU A 68 -12.04 4.42 14.36
N LYS A 69 -13.22 3.99 13.89
CA LYS A 69 -14.27 3.37 14.71
C LYS A 69 -13.89 1.96 15.18
N LEU A 70 -12.93 1.32 14.51
CA LEU A 70 -12.41 0.02 14.93
C LEU A 70 -11.29 0.24 15.95
N SER A 71 -11.31 -0.56 17.01
CA SER A 71 -10.16 -0.68 17.89
C SER A 71 -8.99 -1.36 17.18
N ASP A 72 -7.79 -1.12 17.68
CA ASP A 72 -6.57 -1.71 17.13
C ASP A 72 -6.64 -3.25 17.16
N VAL A 73 -7.23 -3.80 18.23
CA VAL A 73 -7.43 -5.24 18.42
C VAL A 73 -8.43 -5.80 17.40
N GLU A 74 -9.53 -5.09 17.13
CA GLU A 74 -10.52 -5.52 16.13
C GLU A 74 -9.93 -5.53 14.72
N LEU A 75 -9.13 -4.52 14.37
CA LEU A 75 -8.48 -4.48 13.06
C LEU A 75 -7.46 -5.61 12.91
N LEU A 76 -6.61 -5.81 13.91
CA LEU A 76 -5.60 -6.88 13.89
C LEU A 76 -6.23 -8.26 13.88
N ASN A 77 -7.39 -8.45 14.51
CA ASN A 77 -8.15 -9.70 14.51
C ASN A 77 -9.21 -9.78 13.41
N SER A 78 -9.22 -8.83 12.47
CA SER A 78 -10.11 -8.90 11.32
C SER A 78 -9.80 -10.14 10.47
N ARG A 79 -10.82 -10.61 9.75
CA ARG A 79 -10.68 -11.78 8.88
C ARG A 79 -9.58 -11.57 7.86
N GLU A 80 -8.85 -12.63 7.55
CA GLU A 80 -7.94 -12.63 6.42
C GLU A 80 -8.70 -12.62 5.09
N MET A 81 -8.11 -11.99 4.08
CA MET A 81 -8.69 -11.88 2.75
C MET A 81 -8.66 -13.23 2.02
N VAL A 82 -9.81 -13.91 1.94
CA VAL A 82 -9.93 -15.24 1.31
C VAL A 82 -10.07 -15.16 -0.22
N ASN A 83 -10.61 -14.07 -0.75
CA ASN A 83 -10.82 -13.93 -2.18
C ASN A 83 -9.48 -13.75 -2.92
N SER A 84 -9.09 -14.77 -3.70
CA SER A 84 -7.80 -14.79 -4.40
C SER A 84 -7.61 -13.66 -5.41
N ASP A 85 -8.69 -13.17 -6.02
CA ASP A 85 -8.61 -12.08 -7.00
C ASP A 85 -8.37 -10.75 -6.29
N MET A 86 -8.94 -10.56 -5.10
CA MET A 86 -8.69 -9.37 -4.28
C MET A 86 -7.28 -9.38 -3.68
N VAL A 87 -6.78 -10.54 -3.24
CA VAL A 87 -5.36 -10.69 -2.83
C VAL A 87 -4.43 -10.38 -4.00
N THR A 88 -4.77 -10.89 -5.19
CA THR A 88 -4.02 -10.56 -6.41
C THR A 88 -4.04 -9.05 -6.67
N ALA A 89 -5.21 -8.41 -6.59
CA ALA A 89 -5.33 -6.96 -6.77
C ALA A 89 -4.45 -6.17 -5.77
N MET A 90 -4.43 -6.58 -4.50
CA MET A 90 -3.55 -6.00 -3.48
C MET A 90 -2.07 -6.13 -3.86
N SER A 91 -1.65 -7.30 -4.36
CA SER A 91 -0.27 -7.52 -4.81
C SER A 91 0.14 -6.67 -6.03
N PHE A 92 -0.82 -6.29 -6.88
CA PHE A 92 -0.59 -5.36 -8.00
C PHE A 92 -0.58 -3.90 -7.56
N LEU A 93 -1.39 -3.51 -6.57
CA LEU A 93 -1.41 -2.16 -6.01
C LEU A 93 -0.15 -1.84 -5.20
N GLN A 94 0.40 -2.82 -4.47
CA GLN A 94 1.55 -2.63 -3.60
C GLN A 94 2.78 -2.00 -4.28
N PRO A 95 3.31 -2.50 -5.41
CA PRO A 95 4.47 -1.89 -6.06
C PRO A 95 4.15 -0.48 -6.58
N LEU A 96 2.89 -0.21 -6.96
CA LEU A 96 2.48 1.11 -7.43
C LEU A 96 2.52 2.15 -6.31
N LEU A 97 2.32 1.76 -5.05
CA LEU A 97 2.54 2.65 -3.90
C LEU A 97 3.95 3.22 -3.93
N LEU A 98 4.96 2.35 -4.06
CA LEU A 98 6.37 2.74 -4.09
C LEU A 98 6.66 3.68 -5.26
N TYR A 99 6.15 3.35 -6.45
CA TYR A 99 6.42 4.13 -7.67
C TYR A 99 5.81 5.53 -7.64
N ASN A 100 4.68 5.69 -6.94
CA ASN A 100 3.94 6.96 -6.88
C ASN A 100 4.18 7.74 -5.59
N PHE A 101 4.85 7.16 -4.58
CA PHE A 101 4.99 7.75 -3.24
C PHE A 101 5.59 9.16 -3.23
N LEU A 102 6.61 9.37 -4.07
CA LEU A 102 7.35 10.63 -4.20
C LEU A 102 7.07 11.38 -5.50
N SER A 103 6.51 10.72 -6.51
CA SER A 103 6.39 11.25 -7.87
C SER A 103 5.00 11.81 -8.18
N ASN A 104 3.94 11.17 -7.70
CA ASN A 104 2.57 11.53 -8.03
C ASN A 104 1.61 11.32 -6.85
N GLY A 105 1.35 12.41 -6.12
CA GLY A 105 0.47 12.39 -4.96
C GLY A 105 -0.97 12.04 -5.28
N GLU A 106 -1.50 12.44 -6.44
CA GLU A 106 -2.90 12.17 -6.81
C GLU A 106 -3.13 10.70 -7.08
N VAL A 107 -2.22 10.07 -7.83
CA VAL A 107 -2.24 8.62 -8.08
C VAL A 107 -2.04 7.84 -6.78
N LEU A 108 -1.14 8.30 -5.91
CA LEU A 108 -0.95 7.70 -4.60
C LEU A 108 -2.25 7.65 -3.78
N LEU A 109 -3.01 8.74 -3.73
CA LEU A 109 -4.31 8.77 -3.03
C LEU A 109 -5.28 7.73 -3.59
N LYS A 110 -5.33 7.57 -4.92
CA LYS A 110 -6.18 6.55 -5.57
C LYS A 110 -5.76 5.14 -5.17
N ILE A 111 -4.46 4.84 -5.16
CA ILE A 111 -3.95 3.53 -4.78
C ILE A 111 -4.29 3.22 -3.32
N VAL A 112 -4.01 4.16 -2.41
CA VAL A 112 -4.31 4.00 -0.97
C VAL A 112 -5.80 3.81 -0.73
N PHE A 113 -6.66 4.58 -1.41
CA PHE A 113 -8.11 4.42 -1.35
C PHE A 113 -8.55 3.00 -1.71
N HIS A 114 -8.11 2.47 -2.86
CA HIS A 114 -8.50 1.12 -3.28
C HIS A 114 -7.96 0.04 -2.34
N MET A 115 -6.71 0.15 -1.89
CA MET A 115 -6.14 -0.81 -0.94
C MET A 115 -6.89 -0.78 0.41
N LEU A 116 -7.26 0.39 0.91
CA LEU A 116 -8.00 0.53 2.15
C LEU A 116 -9.43 0.00 2.01
N TYR A 117 -10.10 0.31 0.90
CA TYR A 117 -11.42 -0.23 0.58
C TYR A 117 -11.40 -1.76 0.55
N LEU A 118 -10.42 -2.36 -0.16
CA LEU A 118 -10.28 -3.81 -0.24
C LEU A 118 -9.99 -4.42 1.14
N THR A 119 -9.12 -3.79 1.93
CA THR A 119 -8.79 -4.24 3.28
C THR A 119 -10.02 -4.24 4.19
N LEU A 120 -10.80 -3.16 4.21
CA LEU A 120 -12.00 -3.05 5.05
C LEU A 120 -13.14 -3.96 4.57
N LYS A 121 -13.30 -4.13 3.25
CA LYS A 121 -14.42 -4.90 2.68
C LYS A 121 -14.14 -6.40 2.65
N TYR A 122 -12.96 -6.82 2.24
CA TYR A 122 -12.64 -8.23 2.00
C TYR A 122 -11.78 -8.87 3.08
N GLY A 123 -11.18 -8.07 3.97
CA GLY A 123 -10.31 -8.53 5.05
C GLY A 123 -8.85 -8.10 4.86
N ILE A 124 -8.03 -8.35 5.87
CA ILE A 124 -6.60 -8.02 5.86
C ILE A 124 -5.79 -9.04 5.06
N CYS A 125 -4.69 -8.59 4.46
CA CYS A 125 -3.68 -9.42 3.81
C CYS A 125 -2.28 -8.85 4.08
N GLU A 126 -1.23 -9.53 3.63
CA GLU A 126 0.15 -9.07 3.81
C GLU A 126 0.35 -7.62 3.33
N GLU A 127 -0.17 -7.28 2.15
CA GLU A 127 -0.05 -5.95 1.53
C GLU A 127 -0.84 -4.86 2.27
N SER A 128 -1.77 -5.22 3.16
CA SER A 128 -2.49 -4.25 3.99
C SER A 128 -1.54 -3.48 4.91
N CYS A 129 -0.38 -4.03 5.29
CA CYS A 129 0.61 -3.28 6.08
C CYS A 129 1.19 -2.09 5.28
N CYS A 130 1.47 -2.29 3.99
CA CYS A 130 1.87 -1.22 3.09
C CYS A 130 0.77 -0.16 2.99
N CYS A 131 -0.49 -0.59 2.78
CA CYS A 131 -1.64 0.32 2.74
C CYS A 131 -1.73 1.23 3.98
N LEU A 132 -1.69 0.65 5.18
CA LEU A 132 -1.79 1.42 6.42
C LEU A 132 -0.60 2.37 6.59
N SER A 133 0.62 1.94 6.26
CA SER A 133 1.81 2.80 6.33
C SER A 133 1.77 3.98 5.34
N SER A 134 1.19 3.78 4.15
CA SER A 134 1.00 4.86 3.18
C SER A 134 -0.15 5.78 3.57
N LEU A 135 -1.25 5.24 4.10
CA LEU A 135 -2.36 6.01 4.65
C LEU A 135 -1.87 6.93 5.78
N SER A 136 -1.06 6.40 6.70
CA SER A 136 -0.49 7.20 7.78
C SER A 136 0.39 8.33 7.24
N ALA A 137 1.20 8.09 6.20
CA ALA A 137 1.98 9.15 5.55
C ALA A 137 1.10 10.23 4.90
N VAL A 138 -0.03 9.86 4.29
CA VAL A 138 -1.02 10.80 3.75
C VAL A 138 -1.63 11.66 4.86
N ILE A 139 -2.03 11.04 5.97
CA ILE A 139 -2.62 11.74 7.13
C ILE A 139 -1.58 12.68 7.79
N CYS A 140 -0.32 12.25 7.88
CA CYS A 140 0.78 13.07 8.37
C CYS A 140 0.94 14.37 7.56
N ARG A 141 0.78 14.31 6.23
CA ARG A 141 0.82 15.51 5.37
C ARG A 141 -0.31 16.49 5.66
N MET A 142 -1.42 16.00 6.21
CA MET A 142 -2.56 16.81 6.67
C MET A 142 -2.41 17.31 8.11
N LYS A 143 -1.25 17.06 8.75
CA LYS A 143 -0.89 17.48 10.12
C LYS A 143 -1.72 16.84 11.23
N ASP A 144 -2.41 15.74 10.94
CA ASP A 144 -3.06 14.90 11.95
C ASP A 144 -2.06 13.85 12.45
N TYR A 145 -1.10 14.31 13.26
CA TYR A 145 0.05 13.52 13.67
C TYR A 145 -0.31 12.36 14.60
N ASP A 146 -1.31 12.53 15.47
CA ASP A 146 -1.75 11.50 16.40
C ASP A 146 -2.42 10.32 15.68
N ALA A 147 -3.33 10.61 14.74
CA ALA A 147 -3.93 9.56 13.93
C ALA A 147 -2.89 8.88 13.02
N SER A 148 -1.95 9.66 12.47
CA SER A 148 -0.85 9.14 11.68
C SER A 148 0.04 8.18 12.49
N GLU A 149 0.39 8.53 13.73
CA GLU A 149 1.19 7.66 14.61
C GLU A 149 0.47 6.34 14.90
N ARG A 150 -0.82 6.41 15.27
CA ARG A 150 -1.63 5.22 15.57
C ARG A 150 -1.70 4.29 14.35
N ILE A 151 -2.05 4.81 13.18
CA ILE A 151 -2.18 4.01 11.96
C ILE A 151 -0.81 3.48 11.50
N GLY A 152 0.27 4.25 11.66
CA GLY A 152 1.62 3.79 11.41
C GLY A 152 2.03 2.63 12.33
N GLN A 153 1.64 2.68 13.60
CA GLN A 153 1.88 1.58 14.53
C GLN A 153 1.07 0.33 14.17
N LEU A 154 -0.19 0.49 13.74
CA LEU A 154 -1.00 -0.61 13.21
C LEU A 154 -0.36 -1.29 11.99
N ALA A 155 0.27 -0.50 11.11
CA ALA A 155 0.99 -1.04 9.96
C ALA A 155 2.16 -1.95 10.39
N ILE A 156 2.91 -1.57 11.43
CA ILE A 156 4.00 -2.38 12.00
C ILE A 156 3.46 -3.66 12.65
N LEU A 157 2.38 -3.57 13.44
CA LEU A 157 1.78 -4.75 14.06
C LEU A 157 1.22 -5.73 13.01
N LEU A 158 0.68 -5.23 11.90
CA LEU A 158 0.21 -6.07 10.81
C LEU A 158 1.35 -6.74 10.05
N LEU A 159 2.45 -6.01 9.86
CA LEU A 159 3.70 -6.53 9.29
C LEU A 159 4.26 -7.69 10.13
N GLU A 160 4.24 -7.56 11.46
CA GLU A 160 4.64 -8.62 12.40
C GLU A 160 3.68 -9.82 12.36
N LYS A 161 2.36 -9.56 12.38
CA LYS A 161 1.33 -10.61 12.32
C LYS A 161 1.50 -11.52 11.12
N PHE A 162 1.71 -10.95 9.94
CA PHE A 162 1.89 -11.72 8.70
C PHE A 162 3.33 -12.18 8.48
N GLN A 163 4.28 -11.80 9.34
CA GLN A 163 5.71 -12.08 9.18
C GLN A 163 6.25 -11.65 7.80
N SER A 164 5.74 -10.53 7.28
CA SER A 164 5.95 -10.10 5.89
C SER A 164 7.31 -9.41 5.71
N ARG A 165 8.39 -10.20 5.78
CA ARG A 165 9.78 -9.69 5.74
C ARG A 165 10.06 -8.77 4.55
N LYS A 166 9.49 -9.09 3.38
CA LYS A 166 9.61 -8.31 2.12
C LYS A 166 9.09 -6.87 2.21
N TYR A 167 8.23 -6.56 3.19
CA TYR A 167 7.64 -5.22 3.36
C TYR A 167 8.23 -4.43 4.53
N ILE A 168 9.14 -5.02 5.33
CA ILE A 168 9.75 -4.35 6.47
C ILE A 168 10.40 -3.04 6.04
N SER A 169 11.21 -3.07 4.98
CA SER A 169 11.91 -1.89 4.49
C SER A 169 10.97 -0.76 4.08
N TYR A 170 9.88 -1.10 3.37
CA TYR A 170 8.88 -0.11 2.94
C TYR A 170 8.12 0.50 4.13
N VAL A 171 7.56 -0.35 5.00
CA VAL A 171 6.74 0.07 6.13
C VAL A 171 7.58 0.89 7.12
N HIS A 172 8.79 0.43 7.45
CA HIS A 172 9.67 1.16 8.36
C HIS A 172 10.12 2.49 7.78
N CYS A 173 10.44 2.56 6.49
CA CYS A 173 10.78 3.84 5.84
C CYS A 173 9.62 4.85 5.94
N CYS A 174 8.38 4.40 5.69
CA CYS A 174 7.20 5.24 5.85
C CYS A 174 7.00 5.68 7.32
N VAL A 175 6.98 4.73 8.25
CA VAL A 175 6.63 5.03 9.64
C VAL A 175 7.74 5.78 10.38
N PHE A 176 8.97 5.28 10.33
CA PHE A 176 10.08 5.88 11.07
C PHE A 176 10.72 7.07 10.34
N GLY A 177 10.68 7.07 9.00
CA GLY A 177 11.28 8.12 8.17
C GLY A 177 10.35 9.32 7.94
N VAL A 178 9.03 9.10 7.78
CA VAL A 178 8.09 10.18 7.45
C VAL A 178 7.31 10.66 8.68
N ILE A 179 6.91 9.75 9.57
CA ILE A 179 5.90 10.04 10.61
C ILE A 179 6.54 10.28 11.97
N ARG A 180 7.39 9.34 12.42
CA ARG A 180 7.90 9.28 13.79
C ARG A 180 8.63 10.56 14.23
N GLY A 181 9.27 11.27 13.30
CA GLY A 181 9.95 12.54 13.59
C GLY A 181 9.02 13.69 14.00
N TRP A 182 7.73 13.62 13.66
CA TRP A 182 6.73 14.62 14.04
C TRP A 182 6.15 14.40 15.44
N THR A 183 6.21 13.16 15.93
CA THR A 183 5.52 12.72 17.16
C THR A 183 6.49 12.33 18.27
N ARG A 184 7.72 11.94 17.91
CA ARG A 184 8.76 11.43 18.81
C ARG A 184 10.13 11.98 18.44
N HIS A 185 11.09 11.78 19.33
CA HIS A 185 12.47 12.19 19.08
C HIS A 185 13.10 11.34 17.96
N ILE A 186 13.75 11.99 16.98
CA ILE A 186 14.30 11.34 15.77
C ILE A 186 15.27 10.17 16.04
N LYS A 187 15.97 10.19 17.17
CA LYS A 187 16.83 9.07 17.63
C LYS A 187 16.08 7.73 17.70
N MET A 188 14.78 7.74 17.99
CA MET A 188 13.95 6.53 18.03
C MET A 188 13.73 5.92 16.64
N SER A 189 14.01 6.66 15.56
CA SER A 189 13.89 6.18 14.18
C SER A 189 15.18 5.57 13.64
N ILE A 190 16.35 5.85 14.23
CA ILE A 190 17.65 5.49 13.65
C ILE A 190 17.80 3.96 13.56
N GLU A 191 17.61 3.25 14.67
CA GLU A 191 17.80 1.80 14.73
C GLU A 191 16.76 1.06 13.85
N PRO A 192 15.44 1.37 13.91
CA PRO A 192 14.47 0.75 13.01
C PRO A 192 14.75 0.98 11.53
N LEU A 193 15.28 2.16 11.15
CA LEU A 193 15.64 2.48 9.77
C LEU A 193 16.92 1.77 9.32
N LEU A 194 17.92 1.62 10.20
CA LEU A 194 19.13 0.87 9.90
C LEU A 194 18.82 -0.61 9.67
N SER A 195 18.00 -1.21 10.54
CA SER A 195 17.52 -2.58 10.38
C SER A 195 16.72 -2.75 9.08
N ALA A 196 15.83 -1.81 8.78
CA ALA A 196 15.06 -1.79 7.54
C ALA A 196 15.94 -1.71 6.29
N HIS A 197 17.03 -0.92 6.34
CA HIS A 197 18.01 -0.84 5.26
C HIS A 197 18.74 -2.16 5.05
N GLN A 198 19.25 -2.78 6.12
CA GLN A 198 19.94 -4.08 6.05
C GLN A 198 19.04 -5.18 5.49
N ILE A 199 17.77 -5.22 5.91
CA ILE A 199 16.80 -6.18 5.39
C ILE A 199 16.52 -5.92 3.91
N GLY A 200 16.39 -4.65 3.51
CA GLY A 200 16.10 -4.28 2.13
C GLY A 200 17.23 -4.62 1.15
N MET A 201 18.48 -4.65 1.63
CA MET A 201 19.63 -5.09 0.84
C MET A 201 19.66 -6.61 0.59
N GLN A 202 18.90 -7.40 1.36
CA GLN A 202 18.88 -8.87 1.26
C GLN A 202 17.71 -9.41 0.42
N THR A 203 16.76 -8.55 0.05
CA THR A 203 15.51 -8.89 -0.65
C THR A 203 15.50 -8.34 -2.07
#